data_AF-A0A3S4U672-F1
#
_entry.id   AF-A0A3S4U672-F1
#
_cell.length_a   1.000
_cell.length_b   1.000
_cell.length_c   1.000
_cell.angle_alpha   90.00
_cell.angle_beta   90.00
_cell.angle_gamma   90.00
#
_symmetry.space_group_name_H-M   'P 1'
#
loop_
_entity.id
_entity.type
_entity.pdbx_description
1 polymer ?
#
loop_
_entity_poly.entity_id
_entity_poly.type
_entity_poly.pdbx_seq_one_letter_code
_entity_poly.pdbx_strand_id
1 'polypeptide(L)'
;MAKIEEELEEQGADVDCETQGAVFTMTFDNRTQIVINKQEPLFELWLASKLGGFHFSFKNGEWISNDGQRFWDSLTKACAAHGEAVQF
;
A
#
# COMPACT_ATOMS: atom_id res chain seq x y z
N MET A 1 7.92 1.48 3.08
CA MET A 1 8.04 1.78 1.65
C MET A 1 9.13 0.90 1.07
N ALA A 2 10.41 1.00 1.50
CA ALA A 2 11.47 0.06 1.09
C ALA A 2 11.08 -1.44 1.08
N LYS A 3 10.46 -1.97 2.15
CA LYS A 3 9.96 -3.37 2.15
C LYS A 3 8.95 -3.65 1.02
N ILE A 4 8.08 -2.71 0.69
CA ILE A 4 7.10 -2.89 -0.40
C ILE A 4 7.84 -3.01 -1.74
N GLU A 5 8.81 -2.13 -1.98
CA GLU A 5 9.63 -2.15 -3.20
C GLU A 5 10.40 -3.48 -3.34
N GLU A 6 11.05 -3.92 -2.26
CA GLU A 6 11.79 -5.19 -2.20
C GLU A 6 10.89 -6.39 -2.53
N GLU A 7 9.72 -6.50 -1.89
CA GLU A 7 8.78 -7.61 -2.12
C GLU A 7 8.20 -7.62 -3.54
N LEU A 8 7.97 -6.44 -4.14
CA LEU A 8 7.52 -6.32 -5.53
C LEU A 8 8.61 -6.80 -6.50
N GLU A 9 9.86 -6.38 -6.28
CA GLU A 9 11.00 -6.78 -7.11
C GLU A 9 11.27 -8.28 -7.00
N GLU A 10 11.28 -8.85 -5.78
CA GLU A 10 11.50 -10.27 -5.54
C GLU A 10 10.42 -11.15 -6.20
N GLN A 11 9.19 -10.66 -6.28
CA GLN A 11 8.07 -11.36 -6.90
C GLN A 11 7.92 -11.05 -8.40
N GLY A 12 8.78 -10.21 -8.98
CA GLY A 12 8.78 -9.89 -10.40
C GLY A 12 7.54 -9.12 -10.86
N ALA A 13 6.95 -8.31 -9.98
CA ALA A 13 5.79 -7.49 -10.31
C ALA A 13 6.19 -6.26 -11.13
N ASP A 14 5.43 -5.95 -12.19
CA ASP A 14 5.69 -4.79 -13.05
C ASP A 14 4.99 -3.54 -12.47
N VAL A 15 5.62 -2.94 -11.44
CA VAL A 15 5.07 -1.81 -10.70
C VAL A 15 6.13 -0.74 -10.45
N ASP A 16 5.92 0.43 -11.04
CA ASP A 16 6.76 1.60 -10.82
C ASP A 16 6.45 2.24 -9.46
N CYS A 17 7.46 2.35 -8.60
CA CYS A 17 7.34 2.93 -7.27
C CYS A 17 8.05 4.29 -7.18
N GLU A 18 7.36 5.31 -6.67
CA GLU A 18 7.92 6.63 -6.43
C GLU A 18 7.62 7.10 -5.00
N THR A 19 8.64 7.60 -4.29
CA THR A 19 8.46 8.28 -3.00
C THR A 19 8.67 9.78 -3.15
N GLN A 20 7.66 10.58 -2.82
CA GLN A 20 7.75 12.03 -2.71
C GLN A 20 7.33 12.49 -1.31
N GLY A 21 8.32 12.77 -0.46
CA GLY A 21 8.08 13.14 0.94
C GLY A 21 7.35 12.01 1.70
N ALA A 22 6.15 12.31 2.18
CA ALA A 22 5.31 11.35 2.91
C ALA A 22 4.44 10.46 2.00
N VAL A 23 4.42 10.74 0.69
CA VAL A 23 3.61 10.03 -0.30
C VAL A 23 4.46 8.96 -0.99
N PHE A 24 3.94 7.75 -1.07
CA PHE A 24 4.46 6.64 -1.84
C PHE A 24 3.42 6.27 -2.90
N THR A 25 3.79 6.32 -4.16
CA THR A 25 2.91 6.05 -5.30
C THR A 25 3.39 4.81 -6.01
N MET A 26 2.48 3.87 -6.23
CA MET A 26 2.67 2.66 -7.04
C MET A 26 1.88 2.83 -8.32
N THR A 27 2.54 2.79 -9.47
CA THR A 27 1.92 2.91 -10.80
C THR A 27 2.02 1.58 -11.53
N PHE A 28 0.87 1.08 -11.97
CA PHE A 28 0.75 -0.20 -12.70
C PHE A 28 0.74 0.05 -14.21
N ASP A 29 0.97 -0.99 -15.03
CA ASP A 29 1.02 -0.93 -16.51
C ASP A 29 -0.12 -0.16 -17.18
N ASN A 30 -1.34 -0.29 -16.65
CA ASN A 30 -2.52 0.38 -17.16
C ASN A 30 -2.66 1.85 -16.68
N ARG A 31 -1.60 2.41 -16.08
CA ARG A 31 -1.49 3.76 -15.49
C ARG A 31 -2.40 4.03 -14.30
N THR A 32 -3.08 3.01 -13.77
CA THR A 32 -3.80 3.15 -12.51
C THR A 32 -2.82 3.07 -11.35
N GLN A 33 -3.23 3.56 -10.18
CA GLN A 33 -2.30 3.78 -9.06
C GLN A 33 -2.86 3.30 -7.73
N ILE A 34 -1.94 2.89 -6.86
CA ILE A 34 -2.14 2.87 -5.40
C ILE A 34 -1.31 4.01 -4.82
N VAL A 35 -1.88 4.76 -3.89
CA VAL A 35 -1.18 5.82 -3.17
C VAL A 35 -1.20 5.51 -1.69
N ILE A 36 -0.02 5.50 -1.07
CA ILE A 36 0.16 5.30 0.36
C ILE A 36 0.74 6.58 0.96
N ASN A 37 0.09 7.15 1.96
CA ASN A 37 0.54 8.38 2.59
C ASN A 37 0.80 8.16 4.09
N LYS A 38 1.94 8.66 4.58
CA LYS A 38 2.24 8.75 6.01
C LYS A 38 1.64 10.03 6.58
N GLN A 39 0.55 9.89 7.32
CA GLN A 39 -0.07 11.01 8.03
C GLN A 39 0.56 11.17 9.41
N GLU A 40 1.76 11.74 9.42
CA GLU A 40 2.56 11.91 10.64
C GLU A 40 1.81 12.63 11.78
N PRO A 41 1.03 13.70 11.55
CA PRO A 41 0.29 14.37 12.63
C PRO A 41 -0.78 13.49 13.28
N LEU A 42 -1.26 12.47 12.56
CA LEU A 42 -2.33 11.57 13.01
C LEU A 42 -1.79 10.22 13.49
N PHE A 43 -0.49 9.95 13.30
CA PHE A 43 0.11 8.62 13.50
C PHE A 43 -0.61 7.52 12.70
N GLU A 44 -1.00 7.84 11.47
CA GLU A 44 -1.72 6.94 10.58
C GLU A 44 -0.96 6.66 9.28
N LEU A 45 -1.23 5.50 8.69
CA LEU A 45 -0.96 5.20 7.29
C LEU A 45 -2.28 5.22 6.52
N TRP A 46 -2.32 5.93 5.40
CA TRP A 46 -3.49 5.96 4.51
C TRP A 46 -3.15 5.22 3.21
N LEU A 47 -4.08 4.42 2.72
CA LEU A 47 -3.98 3.69 1.45
C LEU A 47 -5.18 4.07 0.59
N ALA A 48 -4.93 4.63 -0.59
CA ALA A 48 -5.93 4.88 -1.61
C ALA A 48 -5.70 3.94 -2.80
N SER A 49 -6.74 3.22 -3.22
CA SER A 49 -6.71 2.30 -4.35
C SER A 49 -8.05 2.29 -5.08
N LYS A 50 -8.17 1.52 -6.16
CA LYS A 50 -9.48 1.30 -6.81
C LYS A 50 -10.50 0.54 -5.95
N LEU A 51 -10.06 -0.08 -4.85
CA LEU A 51 -10.95 -0.71 -3.87
C LEU A 51 -11.47 0.29 -2.82
N GLY A 52 -11.04 1.55 -2.90
CA GLY A 52 -11.38 2.60 -1.94
C GLY A 52 -10.18 3.08 -1.14
N GLY A 53 -10.48 3.89 -0.11
CA GLY A 53 -9.51 4.46 0.82
C GLY A 53 -9.59 3.81 2.19
N PHE A 54 -8.45 3.51 2.80
CA PHE A 54 -8.32 2.92 4.13
C PHE A 54 -7.34 3.71 4.98
N HIS A 55 -7.67 3.94 6.25
CA HIS A 55 -6.76 4.53 7.22
C HIS A 55 -6.40 3.48 8.26
N PHE A 56 -5.13 3.40 8.63
CA PHE A 56 -4.60 2.43 9.56
C PHE A 56 -3.87 3.14 10.70
N SER A 57 -4.17 2.74 11.93
CA SER A 57 -3.39 3.14 13.11
C SER A 57 -2.48 2.00 13.54
N PHE A 58 -1.34 2.32 14.13
CA PHE A 58 -0.41 1.31 14.63
C PHE A 58 -0.86 0.77 16.00
N LYS A 59 -1.16 -0.53 16.09
CA LYS A 59 -1.64 -1.21 17.29
C LYS A 59 -0.96 -2.57 17.40
N ASN A 60 -0.36 -2.86 18.56
CA ASN A 60 0.25 -4.17 18.87
C ASN A 60 1.27 -4.66 17.82
N GLY A 61 2.04 -3.77 17.21
CA GLY A 61 3.02 -4.14 16.18
C GLY A 61 2.47 -4.19 14.76
N GLU A 62 1.19 -3.91 14.56
CA GLU A 62 0.52 -4.00 13.25
C GLU A 62 -0.23 -2.72 12.89
N TRP A 63 -0.37 -2.48 11.59
CA TRP A 63 -1.20 -1.38 11.06
C TRP A 63 -2.62 -1.90 10.83
N ILE A 64 -3.57 -1.41 11.62
CA ILE A 64 -4.94 -1.92 11.67
C ILE A 64 -5.93 -0.78 11.41
N SER A 65 -6.89 -1.00 10.52
CA SER A 65 -7.97 -0.06 10.22
C SER A 65 -9.08 -0.10 11.27
N ASN A 66 -10.01 0.86 11.21
CA ASN A 66 -11.13 0.93 12.16
C ASN A 66 -12.10 -0.25 12.05
N ASP A 67 -12.17 -0.91 10.90
CA ASP A 67 -12.95 -2.13 10.66
C ASP A 67 -12.14 -3.42 10.84
N GLY A 68 -10.90 -3.32 11.36
CA GLY A 68 -10.08 -4.47 11.74
C GLY A 68 -9.26 -5.10 10.62
N GLN A 69 -9.16 -4.46 9.44
CA GLN A 69 -8.30 -4.93 8.36
C GLN A 69 -6.83 -4.63 8.64
N ARG A 70 -5.94 -5.54 8.25
CA ARG A 70 -4.49 -5.38 8.33
C ARG A 70 -4.00 -4.70 7.06
N PHE A 71 -3.11 -3.71 7.21
CA PHE A 71 -2.54 -2.96 6.08
C PHE A 71 -1.97 -3.85 4.99
N TRP A 72 -1.17 -4.86 5.36
CA TRP A 72 -0.53 -5.77 4.41
C TRP A 72 -1.55 -6.59 3.62
N ASP A 73 -2.55 -7.14 4.30
CA ASP A 73 -3.64 -7.88 3.64
C ASP A 73 -4.44 -6.97 2.68
N SER A 74 -4.68 -5.70 3.08
CA SER A 74 -5.34 -4.71 2.23
C SER A 74 -4.47 -4.31 1.03
N LEU A 75 -3.15 -4.19 1.19
CA LEU A 75 -2.21 -3.86 0.12
C LEU A 75 -2.10 -5.00 -0.91
N THR A 76 -2.00 -6.26 -0.45
CA THR A 76 -2.07 -7.45 -1.33
C THR A 76 -3.35 -7.46 -2.15
N LYS A 77 -4.51 -7.26 -1.52
CA LYS A 77 -5.80 -7.20 -2.23
C LYS A 77 -5.86 -6.06 -3.23
N ALA A 78 -5.32 -4.90 -2.87
CA ALA A 78 -5.27 -3.74 -3.76
C ALA A 78 -4.40 -4.04 -4.99
N CYS A 79 -3.19 -4.58 -4.81
CA CYS A 79 -2.33 -4.98 -5.93
C CYS A 79 -3.01 -6.02 -6.82
N ALA A 80 -3.63 -7.05 -6.23
CA ALA A 80 -4.35 -8.09 -6.98
C ALA A 80 -5.50 -7.51 -7.81
N ALA A 81 -6.16 -6.48 -7.29
CA ALA A 81 -7.16 -5.77 -8.06
C ALA A 81 -6.53 -5.21 -9.35
N HIS A 82 -5.32 -4.66 -9.30
CA HIS A 82 -4.62 -4.07 -10.47
C HIS A 82 -4.04 -5.08 -11.47
N GLY A 83 -3.99 -6.38 -11.14
CA GLY A 83 -3.32 -7.43 -11.95
C GLY A 83 -2.13 -8.07 -11.22
N GLU A 84 -1.58 -7.31 -10.27
CA GLU A 84 -0.65 -7.59 -9.17
C GLU A 84 -0.85 -8.82 -8.28
N ALA A 85 -0.43 -10.02 -8.65
CA ALA A 85 -0.44 -11.17 -7.73
C ALA A 85 0.78 -11.19 -6.78
N VAL A 86 0.79 -10.32 -5.76
CA VAL A 86 1.89 -10.18 -4.78
C VAL A 86 1.46 -10.37 -3.31
N GLN A 87 2.36 -10.89 -2.48
CA GLN A 87 2.16 -11.10 -1.02
C GLN A 87 3.14 -10.25 -0.20
N PHE A 88 2.73 -9.78 0.99
CA PHE A 88 3.53 -8.89 1.86
C PHE A 88 3.56 -9.34 3.34
#